data_AF-A0A1B8RT12-F1
#
_entry.id   AF-A0A1B8RT12-F1
#
_cell.length_a   1.000
_cell.length_b   1.000
_cell.length_c   1.000
_cell.angle_alpha   90.00
_cell.angle_beta   90.00
_cell.angle_gamma   90.00
#
_symmetry.space_group_name_H-M   'P 1'
#
loop_
_entity.id
_entity.type
_entity.pdbx_description
1 polymer ?
#
loop_
_entity_poly.entity_id
_entity_poly.type
_entity_poly.pdbx_seq_one_letter_code
_entity_poly.pdbx_strand_id
1 'polypeptide(L)'
;MSEEVTKLKEEIEKLKQQLEEYKKPKLNIFQKIQRARVELQKKDIKKTGVNKYSNYKYFELEDFMPYVNEICLEIGLYTEIQYTNEKATLYVRDSDNTDDFRKWDMPIEVAMLKGCSAIQNIGGTQKYARRYLYMLAFEISESDTIDGGEVDTEKEEGFKKIGKVQISVIRGILEETQGDEEKFCNHIGVDRLEDICNKDYPFCLKELEKKKVEYYKKQKMISEQKKQQEQFQKELEAKQEDFEF
;
A
#
# COMPACT_ATOMS: atom_id res chain seq x y z
N MET A 1 -51.64 54.56 16.60
CA MET A 1 -52.71 53.86 15.83
C MET A 1 -52.30 53.49 14.40
N SER A 2 -52.05 54.42 13.47
CA SER A 2 -51.73 54.04 12.07
C SER A 2 -50.40 53.28 11.93
N GLU A 3 -49.33 53.73 12.59
CA GLU A 3 -48.01 53.07 12.51
C GLU A 3 -47.97 51.72 13.23
N GLU A 4 -48.63 51.59 14.38
CA GLU A 4 -48.70 50.32 15.11
C GLU A 4 -49.45 49.26 14.31
N VAL A 5 -50.53 49.63 13.63
CA VAL A 5 -51.29 48.72 12.76
C VAL A 5 -50.43 48.29 11.56
N THR A 6 -49.60 49.17 11.01
CA THR A 6 -48.66 48.81 9.93
C THR A 6 -47.59 47.83 10.41
N LYS A 7 -46.96 48.10 11.57
CA LYS A 7 -45.98 47.18 12.18
C LYS A 7 -46.57 45.79 12.46
N LEU A 8 -47.77 45.74 13.03
CA LEU A 8 -48.46 44.46 13.30
C LEU A 8 -48.75 43.68 12.01
N LYS A 9 -49.10 44.37 10.92
CA LYS A 9 -49.30 43.72 9.60
C LYS A 9 -48.00 43.13 9.04
N GLU A 10 -46.89 43.86 9.14
CA GLU A 10 -45.57 43.36 8.72
C GLU A 10 -45.13 42.13 9.53
N GLU A 11 -45.38 42.14 10.85
CA GLU A 11 -45.02 41.05 11.74
C GLU A 11 -45.89 39.80 11.48
N ILE A 12 -47.19 39.97 11.23
CA ILE A 12 -48.09 38.88 10.81
C ILE A 12 -47.66 38.28 9.48
N GLU A 13 -47.25 39.10 8.51
CA GLU A 13 -46.79 38.60 7.21
C GLU A 13 -45.50 37.78 7.35
N LYS A 14 -44.57 38.24 8.20
CA LYS A 14 -43.34 37.52 8.51
C LYS A 14 -43.61 36.17 9.17
N LEU A 15 -44.53 36.14 10.14
CA LEU A 15 -44.96 34.90 10.80
C LEU A 15 -45.67 33.93 9.85
N LYS A 16 -46.48 34.43 8.92
CA LYS A 16 -47.12 33.61 7.87
C LYS A 16 -46.08 32.97 6.96
N GLN A 17 -45.06 33.72 6.55
CA GLN A 17 -43.96 33.19 5.74
C GLN A 17 -43.19 32.08 6.48
N GLN A 18 -42.87 32.30 7.76
CA GLN A 18 -42.22 31.28 8.60
C GLN A 18 -43.08 30.03 8.77
N LEU A 19 -44.40 30.19 8.92
CA LEU A 19 -45.32 29.06 9.06
C LEU A 19 -45.43 28.25 7.77
N GLU A 20 -45.47 28.92 6.61
CA GLU A 20 -45.44 28.25 5.30
C GLU A 20 -44.14 27.47 5.08
N GLU A 21 -43.00 28.04 5.48
CA GLU A 21 -41.71 27.35 5.42
C GLU A 21 -41.67 26.13 6.36
N TYR A 22 -42.19 26.25 7.58
CA TYR A 22 -42.29 25.16 8.55
C TYR A 22 -43.21 24.02 8.08
N LYS A 23 -44.26 24.35 7.32
CA LYS A 23 -45.20 23.36 6.76
C LYS A 23 -44.65 22.61 5.56
N LYS A 24 -43.56 23.07 4.93
CA LYS A 24 -42.94 22.32 3.83
C LYS A 24 -42.49 20.96 4.35
N PRO A 25 -42.81 19.86 3.64
CA PRO A 25 -42.35 18.54 4.06
C PRO A 25 -40.83 18.52 4.07
N LYS A 26 -40.24 18.40 5.27
CA LYS A 26 -38.80 18.17 5.43
C LYS A 26 -38.46 16.83 4.80
N LEU A 27 -37.33 16.79 4.08
CA LEU A 27 -36.82 15.55 3.50
C LEU A 27 -36.50 14.57 4.61
N ASN A 28 -36.92 13.32 4.47
CA ASN A 28 -36.50 12.26 5.38
C ASN A 28 -35.05 11.86 5.13
N ILE A 29 -34.47 11.09 6.04
CA ILE A 29 -33.07 10.64 5.97
C ILE A 29 -32.71 9.94 4.64
N PHE A 30 -33.62 9.14 4.06
CA PHE A 30 -33.39 8.47 2.79
C PHE A 30 -33.30 9.46 1.62
N GLN A 31 -34.19 10.45 1.59
CA GLN A 31 -34.18 11.51 0.57
C GLN A 31 -32.95 12.40 0.71
N LYS A 32 -32.55 12.74 1.94
CA LYS A 32 -31.32 13.50 2.22
C LYS A 32 -30.08 12.75 1.71
N ILE A 33 -29.96 11.46 2.03
CA ILE A 33 -28.86 10.61 1.54
C ILE A 33 -28.87 10.51 0.00
N GLN A 34 -30.04 10.29 -0.61
CA GLN A 34 -30.14 10.24 -2.07
C GLN A 34 -29.73 11.56 -2.73
N ARG A 35 -30.12 12.69 -2.14
CA ARG A 35 -29.67 14.01 -2.61
C ARG A 35 -28.15 14.16 -2.47
N ALA A 36 -27.57 13.73 -1.35
CA ALA A 36 -26.12 13.78 -1.15
C ALA A 36 -25.37 12.98 -2.21
N ARG A 37 -25.86 11.77 -2.55
CA ARG A 37 -25.31 10.92 -3.62
C ARG A 37 -25.32 11.65 -4.97
N VAL A 38 -26.44 12.28 -5.33
CA VAL A 38 -26.58 13.02 -6.59
C VAL A 38 -25.68 14.25 -6.62
N GLU A 39 -25.56 15.00 -5.53
CA GLU A 39 -24.65 16.16 -5.48
C GLU A 39 -23.18 15.72 -5.58
N LEU A 40 -22.82 14.58 -4.99
CA LEU A 40 -21.46 14.05 -5.06
C LEU A 40 -21.10 13.61 -6.48
N GLN A 41 -22.04 12.98 -7.21
CA GLN A 41 -21.86 12.59 -8.62
C GLN A 41 -21.58 13.77 -9.56
N LYS A 42 -21.99 14.98 -9.19
CA LYS A 42 -21.68 16.20 -9.98
C LYS A 42 -20.25 16.70 -9.76
N LYS A 43 -19.53 16.21 -8.75
CA LYS A 43 -18.15 16.60 -8.47
C LYS A 43 -17.20 15.79 -9.35
N ASP A 44 -16.17 16.44 -9.87
CA ASP A 44 -15.08 15.79 -10.63
C ASP A 44 -14.07 15.16 -9.65
N ILE A 45 -14.41 14.00 -9.10
CA ILE A 45 -13.57 13.27 -8.14
C ILE A 45 -12.62 12.34 -8.89
N LYS A 46 -11.32 12.43 -8.61
CA LYS A 46 -10.28 11.64 -9.28
C LYS A 46 -9.52 10.79 -8.27
N LYS A 47 -9.21 9.56 -8.66
CA LYS A 47 -8.35 8.64 -7.90
C LYS A 47 -6.92 9.19 -7.84
N THR A 48 -6.42 9.44 -6.64
CA THR A 48 -5.01 9.85 -6.43
C THR A 48 -4.12 8.71 -5.94
N GLY A 49 -4.71 7.69 -5.32
CA GLY A 49 -4.00 6.53 -4.80
C GLY A 49 -3.49 5.62 -5.92
N VAL A 50 -2.25 5.14 -5.79
CA VAL A 50 -1.63 4.19 -6.73
C VAL A 50 -1.00 3.04 -5.96
N ASN A 51 -1.40 1.81 -6.27
CA ASN A 51 -0.68 0.64 -5.82
C ASN A 51 0.61 0.50 -6.63
N LYS A 52 1.77 0.67 -6.00
CA LYS A 52 3.08 0.64 -6.67
C LYS A 52 3.44 -0.73 -7.28
N TYR A 53 2.80 -1.80 -6.84
CA TYR A 53 3.09 -3.17 -7.30
C TYR A 53 2.25 -3.55 -8.53
N SER A 54 0.95 -3.22 -8.52
CA SER A 54 0.01 -3.54 -9.60
C SER A 54 -0.28 -2.36 -10.53
N ASN A 55 0.22 -1.17 -10.22
CA ASN A 55 -0.10 0.10 -10.87
C ASN A 55 -1.61 0.43 -10.91
N TYR A 56 -2.40 -0.24 -10.07
CA TYR A 56 -3.84 0.00 -9.96
C TYR A 56 -4.11 1.31 -9.22
N LYS A 57 -4.99 2.14 -9.78
CA LYS A 57 -5.44 3.38 -9.16
C LYS A 57 -6.66 3.14 -8.29
N TYR A 58 -6.68 3.75 -7.11
CA TYR A 58 -7.79 3.63 -6.16
C TYR A 58 -8.11 5.00 -5.53
N PHE A 59 -9.32 5.19 -5.00
CA PHE A 59 -9.66 6.41 -4.29
C PHE A 59 -8.96 6.51 -2.92
N GLU A 60 -8.47 7.68 -2.56
CA GLU A 60 -8.07 8.01 -1.20
C GLU A 60 -9.16 8.82 -0.50
N LEU A 61 -9.13 8.84 0.84
CA LEU A 61 -10.12 9.60 1.61
C LEU A 61 -10.10 11.09 1.22
N GLU A 62 -8.93 11.64 0.95
CA GLU A 62 -8.77 13.04 0.55
C GLU A 62 -9.45 13.35 -0.79
N ASP A 63 -9.65 12.34 -1.66
CA ASP A 63 -10.28 12.55 -2.97
C ASP A 63 -11.75 12.97 -2.84
N PHE A 64 -12.48 12.39 -1.89
CA PHE A 64 -13.93 12.59 -1.79
C PHE A 64 -14.42 13.16 -0.45
N MET A 65 -13.67 12.99 0.64
CA MET A 65 -14.13 13.43 1.97
C MET A 65 -14.40 14.94 2.06
N PRO A 66 -13.61 15.86 1.45
CA PRO A 66 -13.94 17.28 1.46
C PRO A 66 -15.33 17.56 0.87
N TYR A 67 -15.63 16.96 -0.29
CA TYR A 67 -16.93 17.11 -0.95
C TYR A 67 -18.07 16.48 -0.14
N VAL A 68 -17.86 15.30 0.44
CA VAL A 68 -18.85 14.64 1.31
C VAL A 68 -19.19 15.53 2.51
N ASN A 69 -18.18 16.12 3.17
CA ASN A 69 -18.39 16.99 4.32
C ASN A 69 -19.19 18.25 3.96
N GLU A 70 -18.85 18.92 2.86
CA GLU A 70 -19.58 20.09 2.35
C GLU A 70 -21.05 19.76 2.06
N ILE A 71 -21.28 18.68 1.31
CA ILE A 71 -22.63 18.23 0.92
C ILE A 71 -23.45 17.84 2.15
N CYS A 72 -22.85 17.12 3.10
CA CYS A 72 -23.52 16.74 4.34
C CYS A 72 -23.91 17.97 5.17
N LEU A 73 -23.02 18.97 5.27
CA LEU A 73 -23.32 20.22 5.96
C LEU A 73 -24.51 20.95 5.30
N GLU A 74 -24.52 21.07 3.97
CA GLU A 74 -25.58 21.75 3.23
C GLU A 74 -26.95 21.06 3.33
N ILE A 75 -26.96 19.73 3.36
CA ILE A 75 -28.21 18.93 3.40
C ILE A 75 -28.73 18.73 4.83
N GLY A 76 -27.88 18.93 5.85
CA GLY A 76 -28.20 18.64 7.24
C GLY A 76 -28.06 17.15 7.55
N LEU A 77 -26.91 16.58 7.17
CA LEU A 77 -26.47 15.22 7.51
C LEU A 77 -25.21 15.27 8.35
N TYR A 78 -25.08 14.33 9.28
CA TYR A 78 -23.88 14.09 10.06
C TYR A 78 -23.38 12.66 9.88
N THR A 79 -22.07 12.50 9.67
CA THR A 79 -21.45 11.18 9.47
C THR A 79 -20.47 10.84 10.61
N GLU A 80 -20.54 9.63 11.13
CA GLU A 80 -19.69 9.15 12.22
C GLU A 80 -19.22 7.72 11.96
N ILE A 81 -17.93 7.44 12.19
CA ILE A 81 -17.43 6.08 12.18
C ILE A 81 -17.15 5.59 13.59
N GLN A 82 -17.56 4.35 13.84
CA GLN A 82 -17.23 3.59 15.02
C GLN A 82 -16.46 2.32 14.64
N TYR A 83 -15.50 1.96 15.47
CA TYR A 83 -14.66 0.78 15.30
C TYR A 83 -14.73 -0.10 16.54
N THR A 84 -14.78 -1.42 16.32
CA THR A 84 -14.49 -2.44 17.32
C THR A 84 -13.34 -3.29 16.81
N ASN A 85 -12.94 -4.32 17.57
CA ASN A 85 -11.88 -5.23 17.12
C ASN A 85 -12.30 -6.08 15.89
N GLU A 86 -13.60 -6.19 15.63
CA GLU A 86 -14.15 -7.12 14.63
C GLU A 86 -14.95 -6.41 13.54
N LYS A 87 -15.36 -5.15 13.77
CA LYS A 87 -16.27 -4.44 12.89
C LYS A 87 -15.99 -2.95 12.80
N ALA A 88 -16.15 -2.40 11.61
CA ALA A 88 -16.25 -0.96 11.39
C ALA A 88 -17.69 -0.62 10.98
N THR A 89 -18.23 0.48 11.52
CA THR A 89 -19.59 0.95 11.22
C THR A 89 -19.55 2.43 10.90
N LEU A 90 -20.14 2.82 9.77
CA LEU A 90 -20.43 4.21 9.41
C LEU A 90 -21.91 4.48 9.67
N TYR A 91 -22.17 5.54 10.42
CA TYR A 91 -23.49 6.10 10.65
C TYR A 91 -23.64 7.39 9.84
N VAL A 92 -24.80 7.55 9.20
CA VAL A 92 -25.25 8.80 8.59
C VAL A 92 -26.56 9.19 9.26
N ARG A 93 -26.55 10.29 10.00
CA ARG A 93 -27.65 10.76 10.84
C ARG A 93 -28.24 12.05 10.28
N ASP A 94 -29.54 12.22 10.46
CA ASP A 94 -30.19 13.50 10.22
C ASP A 94 -29.77 14.49 11.32
N SER A 95 -29.28 15.66 10.93
CA SER A 95 -28.88 16.71 11.88
C SER A 95 -30.07 17.42 12.54
N ASP A 96 -31.24 17.40 11.91
CA ASP A 96 -32.49 17.93 12.48
C ASP A 96 -33.17 16.94 13.45
N ASN A 97 -32.96 15.63 13.23
CA ASN A 97 -33.52 14.55 14.05
C ASN A 97 -32.50 13.44 14.26
N THR A 98 -31.76 13.49 15.37
CA THR A 98 -30.62 12.57 15.61
C THR A 98 -31.01 11.10 15.77
N ASP A 99 -32.29 10.81 16.01
CA ASP A 99 -32.81 9.44 16.09
C ASP A 99 -33.00 8.81 14.70
N ASP A 100 -33.08 9.62 13.64
CA ASP A 100 -33.17 9.14 12.26
C ASP A 100 -31.77 8.95 11.67
N PHE A 101 -31.41 7.69 11.40
CA PHE A 101 -30.11 7.35 10.85
C PHE A 101 -30.12 6.14 9.93
N ARG A 102 -29.07 6.06 9.11
CA ARG A 102 -28.67 4.87 8.37
C ARG A 102 -27.29 4.43 8.81
N LYS A 103 -27.05 3.12 8.76
CA LYS A 103 -25.73 2.55 9.05
C LYS A 103 -25.30 1.60 7.95
N TRP A 104 -23.99 1.58 7.73
CA TRP A 104 -23.28 0.61 6.91
C TRP A 104 -22.18 0.02 7.77
N ASP A 105 -22.02 -1.29 7.71
CA ASP A 105 -20.99 -1.97 8.48
C ASP A 105 -20.26 -3.01 7.64
N MET A 106 -19.04 -3.31 8.06
CA MET A 106 -18.21 -4.34 7.46
C MET A 106 -17.36 -5.02 8.54
N PRO A 107 -17.10 -6.34 8.41
CA PRO A 107 -16.12 -7.00 9.24
C PRO A 107 -14.72 -6.43 8.96
N ILE A 108 -13.89 -6.34 10.00
CA ILE A 108 -12.50 -5.93 9.87
C ILE A 108 -11.59 -6.93 10.58
N GLU A 109 -10.40 -7.11 10.02
CA GLU A 109 -9.31 -7.86 10.63
C GLU A 109 -8.05 -6.99 10.60
N VAL A 110 -7.35 -6.90 11.73
CA VAL A 110 -6.09 -6.15 11.81
C VAL A 110 -4.94 -7.08 11.44
N ALA A 111 -4.51 -7.02 10.18
CA ALA A 111 -3.36 -7.76 9.71
C ALA A 111 -2.07 -7.24 10.40
N MET A 112 -1.32 -8.15 11.03
CA MET A 112 -0.04 -7.81 11.66
C MET A 112 1.09 -7.85 10.63
N LEU A 113 1.43 -6.69 10.06
CA LEU A 113 2.52 -6.57 9.11
C LEU A 113 3.86 -6.47 9.85
N LYS A 114 4.84 -7.29 9.42
CA LYS A 114 6.22 -7.23 9.94
C LYS A 114 6.80 -5.84 9.65
N GLY A 115 7.38 -5.22 10.67
CA GLY A 115 7.97 -3.88 10.57
C GLY A 115 7.00 -2.72 10.88
N CYS A 116 5.72 -3.00 11.14
CA CYS A 116 4.77 -2.02 11.64
C CYS A 116 4.45 -2.28 13.13
N SER A 117 4.32 -1.21 13.91
CA SER A 117 3.78 -1.29 15.28
C SER A 117 2.28 -1.62 15.26
N ALA A 118 1.77 -2.13 16.38
CA ALA A 118 0.35 -2.47 16.50
C ALA A 118 -0.58 -1.28 16.16
N ILE A 119 -0.25 -0.07 16.61
CA ILE A 119 -1.06 1.12 16.33
C ILE A 119 -1.04 1.53 14.85
N GLN A 120 0.07 1.29 14.14
CA GLN A 120 0.15 1.53 12.70
C GLN A 120 -0.71 0.53 11.92
N ASN A 121 -0.70 -0.74 12.30
CA ASN A 121 -1.57 -1.75 11.71
C ASN A 121 -3.06 -1.39 11.93
N ILE A 122 -3.43 -0.98 13.14
CA ILE A 122 -4.79 -0.50 13.46
C ILE A 122 -5.14 0.71 12.59
N GLY A 123 -4.26 1.71 12.50
CA GLY A 123 -4.49 2.90 11.69
C GLY A 123 -4.66 2.59 10.20
N GLY A 124 -3.89 1.62 9.68
CA GLY A 124 -4.04 1.12 8.31
C GLY A 124 -5.42 0.50 8.07
N THR A 125 -5.83 -0.43 8.93
CA THR A 125 -7.16 -1.07 8.86
C THR A 125 -8.28 -0.05 8.98
N GLN A 126 -8.18 0.91 9.90
CA GLN A 126 -9.19 1.95 10.08
C GLN A 126 -9.35 2.84 8.85
N LYS A 127 -8.24 3.26 8.22
CA LYS A 127 -8.26 4.04 6.98
C LYS A 127 -8.91 3.27 5.85
N TYR A 128 -8.56 1.99 5.71
CA TYR A 128 -9.11 1.12 4.66
C TYR A 128 -10.62 0.95 4.84
N ALA A 129 -11.06 0.51 6.03
CA ALA A 129 -12.48 0.33 6.32
C ALA A 129 -13.29 1.62 6.15
N ARG A 130 -12.74 2.76 6.62
CA ARG A 130 -13.37 4.08 6.45
C ARG A 130 -13.65 4.37 4.99
N ARG A 131 -12.68 4.15 4.10
CA ARG A 131 -12.85 4.41 2.68
C ARG A 131 -14.00 3.61 2.08
N TYR A 132 -14.01 2.29 2.28
CA TYR A 132 -15.07 1.43 1.70
C TYR A 132 -16.45 1.75 2.25
N LEU A 133 -16.56 2.06 3.55
CA LEU A 133 -17.84 2.43 4.15
C LEU A 133 -18.40 3.73 3.56
N TYR A 134 -17.57 4.77 3.37
CA TYR A 134 -18.01 5.99 2.70
C TYR A 134 -18.36 5.75 1.23
N MET A 135 -17.57 4.98 0.50
CA MET A 135 -17.87 4.63 -0.88
C MET A 135 -19.23 3.93 -0.99
N LEU A 136 -19.52 2.98 -0.09
CA LEU A 136 -20.80 2.27 -0.04
C LEU A 136 -21.96 3.18 0.34
N ALA A 137 -21.79 4.04 1.36
CA ALA A 137 -22.85 4.94 1.81
C ALA A 137 -23.22 5.98 0.75
N PHE A 138 -22.24 6.50 0.02
CA PHE A 138 -22.42 7.58 -0.97
C PHE A 138 -22.43 7.10 -2.42
N GLU A 139 -22.46 5.78 -2.66
CA GLU A 139 -22.46 5.17 -4.00
C GLU A 139 -21.34 5.70 -4.90
N ILE A 140 -20.14 5.85 -4.33
CA ILE A 140 -18.95 6.23 -5.09
C ILE A 140 -18.54 5.00 -5.89
N SER A 141 -18.95 4.97 -7.15
CA SER A 141 -18.63 3.88 -8.07
C SER A 141 -17.17 3.93 -8.50
N GLU A 142 -16.54 2.77 -8.56
CA GLU A 142 -15.32 2.57 -9.35
C GLU A 142 -15.73 2.05 -10.74
N SER A 143 -14.90 2.27 -11.76
CA SER A 143 -15.08 1.60 -13.04
C SER A 143 -15.03 0.09 -12.83
N ASP A 144 -16.00 -0.65 -13.38
CA ASP A 144 -15.99 -2.12 -13.38
C ASP A 144 -14.75 -2.69 -14.11
N THR A 145 -14.15 -1.88 -14.97
CA THR A 145 -12.82 -2.14 -15.52
C THR A 145 -11.77 -1.81 -14.49
N ILE A 146 -10.98 -2.81 -14.10
CA ILE A 146 -9.68 -2.59 -13.47
C ILE A 146 -8.93 -1.62 -14.39
N ASP A 147 -8.68 -0.39 -13.95
CA ASP A 147 -8.05 0.70 -14.72
C ASP A 147 -6.55 0.44 -15.04
N GLY A 148 -6.14 -0.82 -15.02
CA GLY A 148 -4.93 -1.38 -15.59
C GLY A 148 -5.30 -2.75 -16.12
N GLY A 149 -5.27 -2.93 -17.44
CA GLY A 149 -5.48 -4.23 -18.08
C GLY A 149 -4.64 -5.31 -17.42
N GLU A 150 -5.15 -6.55 -17.48
CA GLU A 150 -4.55 -7.80 -16.94
C GLU A 150 -3.46 -7.56 -15.91
N VAL A 151 -3.77 -7.82 -14.62
CA VAL A 151 -2.73 -7.94 -13.58
C VAL A 151 -1.64 -8.83 -14.15
N ASP A 152 -0.51 -8.22 -14.53
CA ASP A 152 0.61 -8.89 -15.15
C ASP A 152 1.27 -9.67 -14.01
N THR A 153 0.72 -10.86 -13.76
CA THR A 153 1.09 -11.74 -12.64
C THR A 153 2.57 -12.04 -12.68
N GLU A 154 3.20 -12.04 -13.87
CA GLU A 154 4.63 -12.19 -14.05
C GLU A 154 5.41 -10.99 -13.48
N LYS A 155 4.93 -9.75 -13.67
CA LYS A 155 5.53 -8.57 -13.02
C LYS A 155 5.38 -8.64 -11.51
N GLU A 156 4.20 -8.99 -11.00
CA GLU A 156 3.95 -9.06 -9.56
C GLU A 156 4.78 -10.16 -8.88
N GLU A 157 4.95 -11.32 -9.53
CA GLU A 157 5.84 -12.37 -9.05
C GLU A 157 7.32 -11.98 -9.14
N GLY A 158 7.71 -11.22 -10.17
CA GLY A 158 9.06 -10.70 -10.33
C GLY A 158 9.51 -9.78 -9.18
N PHE A 159 8.59 -9.01 -8.58
CA PHE A 159 8.88 -8.14 -7.43
C PHE A 159 8.77 -8.85 -6.07
N LYS A 160 8.30 -10.10 -6.01
CA LYS A 160 8.33 -10.89 -4.76
C LYS A 160 9.78 -11.25 -4.42
N LYS A 161 10.08 -11.25 -3.13
CA LYS A 161 11.37 -11.69 -2.58
C LYS A 161 11.60 -13.17 -2.88
N ILE A 162 12.86 -13.53 -3.13
CA ILE A 162 13.24 -14.92 -3.38
C ILE A 162 12.99 -15.80 -2.14
N GLY A 163 12.67 -17.07 -2.38
CA GLY A 163 12.42 -18.05 -1.34
C GLY A 163 13.70 -18.57 -0.67
N LYS A 164 13.53 -19.28 0.45
CA LYS A 164 14.66 -19.86 1.23
C LYS A 164 15.59 -20.73 0.38
N VAL A 165 15.05 -21.52 -0.54
CA VAL A 165 15.84 -22.41 -1.42
C VAL A 165 16.78 -21.60 -2.31
N GLN A 166 16.30 -20.52 -2.92
CA GLN A 166 17.09 -19.64 -3.78
C GLN A 166 18.19 -18.91 -2.99
N ILE A 167 17.88 -18.48 -1.76
CA ILE A 167 18.86 -17.88 -0.84
C ILE A 167 19.97 -18.90 -0.50
N SER A 168 19.59 -20.15 -0.18
CA SER A 168 20.56 -21.22 0.10
C SER A 168 21.48 -21.51 -1.08
N VAL A 169 20.96 -21.46 -2.31
CA VAL A 169 21.78 -21.64 -3.53
C VAL A 169 22.81 -20.52 -3.65
N ILE A 170 22.40 -19.26 -3.48
CA ILE A 170 23.33 -18.12 -3.54
C ILE A 170 24.40 -18.22 -2.47
N ARG A 171 24.02 -18.49 -1.21
CA ARG A 171 24.98 -18.67 -0.11
C ARG A 171 25.97 -19.79 -0.38
N GLY A 172 25.49 -20.94 -0.87
CA GLY A 172 26.35 -22.07 -1.20
C GLY A 172 27.44 -21.72 -2.21
N ILE A 173 27.10 -20.96 -3.26
CA ILE A 173 28.09 -20.54 -4.26
C ILE A 173 29.07 -19.50 -3.68
N LEU A 174 28.59 -18.57 -2.85
CA LEU A 174 29.46 -17.61 -2.18
C LEU A 174 30.44 -18.31 -1.23
N GLU A 175 29.99 -19.25 -0.42
CA GLU A 175 30.84 -20.04 0.47
C GLU A 175 31.89 -20.85 -0.31
N GLU A 176 31.47 -21.54 -1.37
CA GLU A 176 32.33 -22.36 -2.23
C GLU A 176 33.43 -21.54 -2.93
N THR A 177 33.09 -20.30 -3.32
CA THR A 177 34.00 -19.39 -4.04
C THR A 177 34.74 -18.42 -3.12
N GLN A 178 34.56 -18.54 -1.79
CA GLN A 178 35.07 -17.58 -0.80
C GLN A 178 34.64 -16.12 -1.10
N GLY A 179 33.43 -15.97 -1.63
CA GLY A 179 32.80 -14.69 -1.93
C GLY A 179 32.30 -13.98 -0.68
N ASP A 180 32.36 -12.65 -0.72
CA ASP A 180 31.89 -11.75 0.33
C ASP A 180 30.41 -11.39 0.09
N GLU A 181 29.54 -11.79 1.02
CA GLU A 181 28.09 -11.59 0.94
C GLU A 181 27.73 -10.10 0.91
N GLU A 182 28.36 -9.26 1.74
CA GLU A 182 28.07 -7.82 1.77
C GLU A 182 28.44 -7.14 0.45
N LYS A 183 29.61 -7.46 -0.11
CA LYS A 183 30.01 -6.93 -1.42
C LYS A 183 29.09 -7.42 -2.53
N PHE A 184 28.60 -8.64 -2.45
CA PHE A 184 27.66 -9.17 -3.41
C PHE A 184 26.30 -8.44 -3.33
N CYS A 185 25.74 -8.31 -2.13
CA CYS A 185 24.51 -7.56 -1.88
C CYS A 185 24.62 -6.11 -2.40
N ASN A 186 25.72 -5.42 -2.07
CA ASN A 186 26.00 -4.08 -2.57
C ASN A 186 26.09 -4.00 -4.11
N HIS A 187 26.65 -5.02 -4.77
CA HIS A 187 26.73 -5.07 -6.23
C HIS A 187 25.36 -5.22 -6.89
N ILE A 188 24.45 -5.96 -6.25
CA ILE A 188 23.05 -6.12 -6.70
C ILE A 188 22.18 -4.91 -6.31
N GLY A 189 22.64 -4.08 -5.37
CA GLY A 189 21.92 -2.90 -4.87
C GLY A 189 20.89 -3.24 -3.80
N VAL A 190 21.13 -4.29 -3.02
CA VAL A 190 20.28 -4.73 -1.90
C VAL A 190 21.07 -4.76 -0.60
N ASP A 191 20.39 -4.60 0.53
CA ASP A 191 21.06 -4.61 1.85
C ASP A 191 21.47 -6.03 2.27
N ARG A 192 20.66 -7.04 1.94
CA ARG A 192 20.86 -8.46 2.29
C ARG A 192 20.30 -9.40 1.22
N LEU A 193 20.70 -10.66 1.25
CA LEU A 193 20.24 -11.68 0.31
C LEU A 193 18.71 -11.90 0.35
N GLU A 194 18.09 -11.76 1.52
CA GLU A 194 16.63 -11.87 1.69
C GLU A 194 15.84 -10.75 0.98
N ASP A 195 16.52 -9.66 0.58
CA ASP A 195 15.91 -8.51 -0.08
C ASP A 195 15.98 -8.61 -1.62
N ILE A 196 16.60 -9.67 -2.16
CA ILE A 196 16.63 -9.96 -3.60
C ILE A 196 15.22 -10.34 -4.10
N CYS A 197 14.81 -9.75 -5.21
CA CYS A 197 13.54 -10.07 -5.87
C CYS A 197 13.71 -11.16 -6.93
N ASN A 198 12.63 -11.90 -7.23
CA ASN A 198 12.66 -13.00 -8.21
C ASN A 198 13.15 -12.56 -9.60
N LYS A 199 12.84 -11.33 -10.01
CA LYS A 199 13.34 -10.76 -11.28
C LYS A 199 14.87 -10.65 -11.33
N ASP A 200 15.52 -10.46 -10.19
CA ASP A 200 16.97 -10.21 -10.08
C ASP A 200 17.73 -11.53 -9.85
N TYR A 201 17.04 -12.60 -9.46
CA TYR A 201 17.62 -13.92 -9.18
C TYR A 201 18.38 -14.54 -10.37
N PRO A 202 17.87 -14.53 -11.63
CA PRO A 202 18.62 -15.05 -12.76
C PRO A 202 19.93 -14.31 -13.02
N PHE A 203 19.94 -12.99 -12.82
CA PHE A 203 21.14 -12.17 -12.93
C PHE A 203 22.15 -12.53 -11.83
N CYS A 204 21.68 -12.68 -10.59
CA CYS A 204 22.51 -13.13 -9.46
C CYS A 204 23.20 -14.46 -9.75
N LEU A 205 22.47 -15.47 -10.22
CA LEU A 205 23.04 -16.78 -10.56
C LEU A 205 24.09 -16.69 -11.66
N LYS A 206 23.84 -15.90 -12.70
CA LYS A 206 24.78 -15.74 -13.82
C LYS A 206 26.11 -15.14 -13.35
N GLU A 207 26.07 -14.10 -12.52
CA GLU A 207 27.28 -13.47 -11.99
C GLU A 207 28.05 -14.39 -11.04
N LEU A 208 27.34 -15.13 -10.18
CA LEU A 208 27.96 -16.09 -9.26
C LEU A 208 28.59 -17.28 -9.99
N GLU A 209 27.94 -17.82 -11.02
CA GLU A 209 28.49 -18.92 -11.80
C GLU A 209 29.74 -18.49 -12.58
N LYS A 210 29.73 -17.26 -13.12
CA LYS A 210 30.92 -16.68 -13.76
C LYS A 210 32.09 -16.58 -12.77
N LYS A 211 31.84 -16.06 -11.56
CA LYS A 211 32.84 -16.01 -10.49
C LYS A 211 33.34 -17.39 -10.10
N LYS A 212 32.45 -18.38 -10.04
CA LYS A 212 32.79 -19.78 -9.73
C LYS A 212 33.77 -20.36 -10.76
N VAL A 213 33.51 -20.15 -12.05
CA VAL A 213 34.42 -20.57 -13.13
C VAL A 213 35.79 -19.89 -13.01
N GLU A 214 35.82 -18.58 -12.76
CA GLU A 214 37.06 -17.82 -12.59
C GLU A 214 37.85 -18.28 -11.35
N TYR A 215 37.16 -18.54 -10.25
CA TYR A 215 37.75 -19.06 -9.01
C TYR A 215 38.46 -20.40 -9.25
N TYR A 216 37.80 -21.38 -9.88
CA TYR A 216 38.44 -22.67 -10.14
C TYR A 216 39.62 -22.60 -11.10
N LYS A 217 39.54 -21.75 -12.13
CA LYS A 217 40.68 -21.49 -13.01
C LYS A 217 41.87 -20.97 -12.22
N LYS A 218 41.64 -20.01 -11.31
CA LYS A 218 42.69 -19.45 -10.45
C LYS A 218 43.27 -20.50 -9.50
N GLN A 219 42.43 -21.31 -8.86
CA GLN A 219 42.89 -22.39 -7.97
C GLN A 219 43.74 -23.43 -8.70
N LYS A 220 43.35 -23.79 -9.92
CA LYS A 220 44.13 -24.71 -10.77
C LYS A 220 45.50 -24.14 -11.11
N MET A 221 45.56 -22.87 -11.55
CA MET A 221 46.83 -22.20 -11.85
C MET A 221 47.75 -22.11 -10.62
N ILE A 222 47.19 -21.78 -9.45
CA ILE A 222 47.96 -21.74 -8.18
C ILE A 222 48.52 -23.13 -7.84
N SER A 223 47.71 -24.18 -8.00
CA SER A 223 48.14 -25.56 -7.75
C SER A 223 49.27 -25.99 -8.69
N GLU A 224 49.18 -25.64 -9.99
CA GLU A 224 50.22 -25.94 -10.98
C GLU A 224 51.53 -25.18 -10.69
N GLN A 225 51.45 -23.89 -10.33
CA GLN A 225 52.62 -23.10 -9.96
C GLN A 225 53.33 -23.63 -8.70
N LYS A 226 52.57 -24.05 -7.68
CA LYS A 226 53.14 -24.65 -6.47
C LYS A 226 53.90 -25.93 -6.78
N LYS A 227 53.33 -26.81 -7.61
CA LYS A 227 54.02 -28.04 -8.04
C LYS A 227 55.33 -27.76 -8.77
N GLN A 228 55.33 -26.77 -9.66
CA GLN A 228 56.55 -26.36 -10.37
C GLN A 228 57.61 -25.79 -9.42
N GLN A 229 57.21 -24.97 -8.45
CA GLN A 229 58.13 -24.43 -7.43
C GLN A 229 58.70 -25.54 -6.54
N GLU A 230 57.89 -26.47 -6.08
CA GLU A 230 58.35 -27.62 -5.27
C GLU A 230 59.32 -28.52 -6.05
N GLN A 231 59.05 -28.74 -7.34
CA GLN A 231 59.96 -29.53 -8.19
C GLN A 231 61.29 -28.81 -8.41
N PHE A 232 61.25 -27.51 -8.71
CA PHE A 232 62.46 -26.70 -8.87
C PHE A 232 63.29 -26.63 -7.57
N GLN A 233 62.63 -26.53 -6.42
CA GLN A 233 63.28 -26.54 -5.11
C GLN A 233 63.99 -27.88 -4.84
N LYS A 234 63.33 -29.02 -5.13
CA LYS A 234 63.94 -30.34 -5.02
C LYS A 234 65.15 -30.52 -5.95
N GLU A 235 65.09 -29.98 -7.17
CA GLU A 235 66.21 -30.02 -8.12
C GLU A 235 67.40 -29.15 -7.65
N LEU A 236 67.15 -28.05 -6.95
CA LEU A 236 68.17 -27.21 -6.32
C LEU A 236 68.84 -27.91 -5.13
N GLU A 237 68.05 -28.52 -4.25
CA GLU A 237 68.53 -29.27 -3.08
C GLU A 237 69.40 -30.47 -3.50
N ALA A 238 68.95 -31.25 -4.50
CA ALA A 238 69.72 -32.36 -5.04
C ALA A 238 71.07 -31.93 -5.66
N LYS A 239 71.14 -30.71 -6.24
CA LYS A 239 72.38 -30.15 -6.78
C LYS A 239 73.32 -29.58 -5.71
N GLN A 240 72.81 -29.22 -4.53
CA GLN A 240 73.61 -28.74 -3.41
C GLN A 240 74.24 -29.91 -2.63
N GLU A 241 73.53 -31.03 -2.49
CA GLU A 241 74.08 -32.26 -1.88
C GLU A 241 75.25 -32.86 -2.70
N ASP A 242 75.24 -32.69 -4.03
CA ASP A 242 76.34 -33.13 -4.92
C ASP A 242 77.64 -32.30 -4.81
N PHE A 243 77.63 -31.16 -4.09
CA PHE A 243 78.78 -30.24 -3.95
C PHE A 243 79.46 -30.26 -2.57
N GLU A 244 78.94 -31.01 -1.58
CA GLU A 244 79.52 -31.13 -0.22
C GLU A 244 80.41 -32.37 -0.02
N PHE A 245 80.97 -32.95 -1.08
CA PHE A 245 81.98 -34.03 -1.02
C PHE A 245 83.42 -33.53 -1.24
#